data_AF-A0A7C1BDH7-F1
#
_entry.id   AF-A0A7C1BDH7-F1
#
_cell.length_a   1.000
_cell.length_b   1.000
_cell.length_c   1.000
_cell.angle_alpha   90.00
_cell.angle_beta   90.00
_cell.angle_gamma   90.00
#
_symmetry.space_group_name_H-M   'P 1'
#
loop_
_entity.id
_entity.type
_entity.pdbx_description
1 polymer ?
#
loop_
_entity_poly.entity_id
_entity_poly.type
_entity_poly.pdbx_seq_one_letter_code
_entity_poly.pdbx_strand_id
1 'polypeptide(L)'
;MIDKEIIDQLVREKNIDKNLLAEIIERIFLNLIERKYGDASNFDVIVNMDKGEIEIYHHKTVVKEVNDPVHEISIDKAREVEPDLEEGDTFIEIVNPSEFGRRLVNLAKQRLIQEIVKVEKYVIFEEYKKKIGQIVTGDIRQIKRDAVYIYIGKAELKLPREEQIPGERYRRGREIRVLVKDAVMGKSGPEIIVSRADPQFLIKLFENEVPEIADKTVEIIAVARHPGDRSKVVVKSNNKRVDAVGACVGIKGSRIQAIVRELNNEKIDIINYSIEPEVLITRALSPARPYVLEIDEEKKTALAVFEDDEIPVAIGKNGQNIRLASEVTGYTIDAIKRSEYELTTSEIIYLEDIEGLTEHSWKLLYSVGIETADELLDTPREELLKINGIGEKTLDKILKVVNEAVEKKKRELEEARKKAEEGVVSSEEAVKEGEKEKVEEEEFEYSEEEIKKYLEDSEDIEQ
;
A
#
# COMPACT_ATOMS: atom_id res chain seq x y z
N MET A 1 31.99 -27.32 32.06
CA MET A 1 31.57 -26.00 32.58
C MET A 1 31.32 -25.07 31.42
N ILE A 2 30.25 -24.29 31.50
CA ILE A 2 30.03 -23.19 30.57
C ILE A 2 30.74 -21.96 31.14
N ASP A 3 31.50 -21.26 30.31
CA ASP A 3 32.24 -20.09 30.74
C ASP A 3 31.27 -18.93 31.03
N LYS A 4 31.21 -18.49 32.30
CA LYS A 4 30.24 -17.49 32.76
C LYS A 4 30.40 -16.15 32.04
N GLU A 5 31.64 -15.71 31.84
CA GLU A 5 31.93 -14.45 31.14
C GLU A 5 31.43 -14.48 29.69
N ILE A 6 31.51 -15.65 29.03
CA ILE A 6 31.03 -15.83 27.67
C ILE A 6 29.50 -15.81 27.62
N ILE A 7 28.81 -16.43 28.59
CA ILE A 7 27.35 -16.35 28.72
C ILE A 7 26.92 -14.90 28.96
N ASP A 8 27.53 -14.22 29.93
CA ASP A 8 27.16 -12.84 30.28
C ASP A 8 27.45 -11.87 29.12
N GLN A 9 28.53 -12.08 28.36
CA GLN A 9 28.78 -11.37 27.10
C GLN A 9 27.71 -11.67 26.05
N LEU A 10 27.38 -12.93 25.81
CA LEU A 10 26.34 -13.33 24.85
C LEU A 10 24.98 -12.73 25.20
N VAL A 11 24.58 -12.79 26.47
CA VAL A 11 23.34 -12.22 26.99
C VAL A 11 23.31 -10.71 26.77
N ARG A 12 24.41 -9.99 27.05
CA ARG A 12 24.50 -8.54 26.84
C ARG A 12 24.55 -8.15 25.36
N GLU A 13 25.34 -8.84 24.54
CA GLU A 13 25.47 -8.53 23.11
C GLU A 13 24.20 -8.86 22.33
N LYS A 14 23.48 -9.91 22.73
CA LYS A 14 22.29 -10.40 22.03
C LYS A 14 20.98 -9.95 22.63
N ASN A 15 21.00 -9.33 23.81
CA ASN A 15 19.81 -8.86 24.54
C ASN A 15 18.76 -9.96 24.74
N ILE A 16 19.22 -11.14 25.18
CA ILE A 16 18.40 -12.33 25.39
C ILE A 16 18.24 -12.56 26.90
N ASP A 17 17.04 -12.94 27.34
CA ASP A 17 16.78 -13.29 28.73
C ASP A 17 17.60 -14.52 29.16
N LYS A 18 18.25 -14.46 30.32
CA LYS A 18 19.03 -15.55 30.90
C LYS A 18 18.19 -16.82 31.11
N ASN A 19 16.93 -16.65 31.49
CA ASN A 19 16.01 -17.77 31.73
C ASN A 19 15.71 -18.50 30.42
N LEU A 20 15.44 -17.74 29.35
CA LEU A 20 15.22 -18.31 28.01
C LEU A 20 16.45 -19.09 27.52
N LEU A 21 17.65 -18.58 27.79
CA LEU A 21 18.89 -19.27 27.43
C LEU A 21 19.07 -20.58 28.22
N ALA A 22 18.70 -20.60 29.51
CA ALA A 22 18.72 -21.81 30.33
C ALA A 22 17.78 -22.88 29.75
N GLU A 23 16.54 -22.51 29.43
CA GLU A 23 15.54 -23.41 28.83
C GLU A 23 15.99 -23.98 27.47
N ILE A 24 16.72 -23.18 26.67
CA ILE A 24 17.28 -23.64 25.39
C ILE A 24 18.37 -24.68 25.64
N ILE A 25 19.27 -24.44 26.59
CA ILE A 25 20.36 -25.36 26.93
C ILE A 25 19.77 -26.68 27.47
N GLU A 26 18.82 -26.60 28.40
CA GLU A 26 18.11 -27.76 28.95
C GLU A 26 17.53 -28.66 27.84
N ARG A 27 16.77 -28.05 26.93
CA ARG A 27 16.14 -28.74 25.80
C ARG A 27 17.16 -29.35 24.84
N ILE A 28 18.30 -28.69 24.62
CA ILE A 28 19.39 -29.23 23.80
C ILE A 28 19.96 -30.49 24.44
N PHE A 29 20.21 -30.48 25.75
CA PHE A 29 20.74 -31.65 26.47
C PHE A 29 19.73 -32.80 26.52
N LEU A 30 18.45 -32.53 26.78
CA LEU A 30 17.39 -33.56 26.70
C LEU A 30 17.36 -34.23 25.31
N ASN A 31 17.43 -33.44 24.23
CA ASN A 31 17.50 -33.97 22.87
C ASN A 31 18.78 -34.81 22.60
N LEU A 32 19.89 -34.51 23.27
CA LEU A 32 21.14 -35.27 23.13
C LEU A 32 21.07 -36.59 23.90
N ILE A 33 20.43 -36.57 25.07
CA ILE A 33 20.13 -37.75 25.87
C ILE A 33 19.22 -38.69 25.09
N GLU A 34 18.11 -38.18 24.53
CA GLU A 34 17.18 -38.96 23.71
C GLU A 34 17.90 -39.63 22.52
N ARG A 35 18.84 -38.94 21.88
CA ARG A 35 19.66 -39.52 20.80
C ARG A 35 20.64 -40.59 21.26
N LYS A 36 21.14 -40.52 22.50
CA LYS A 36 22.13 -41.46 23.05
C LYS A 36 21.45 -42.69 23.64
N TYR A 37 20.36 -42.50 24.37
CA TYR A 37 19.67 -43.54 25.13
C TYR A 37 18.36 -44.02 24.48
N GLY A 38 17.84 -43.32 23.47
CA GLY A 38 16.59 -43.64 22.79
C GLY A 38 15.35 -43.00 23.44
N ASP A 39 15.42 -42.73 24.74
CA ASP A 39 14.41 -42.00 25.51
C ASP A 39 15.11 -41.01 26.47
N ALA A 40 14.43 -39.92 26.79
CA ALA A 40 14.85 -38.91 27.75
C ALA A 40 13.78 -38.62 28.83
N SER A 41 12.67 -39.36 28.86
CA SER A 41 11.53 -39.11 29.75
C SER A 41 11.86 -39.20 31.25
N ASN A 42 12.90 -39.94 31.60
CA ASN A 42 13.39 -40.13 32.96
C ASN A 42 14.68 -39.34 33.27
N PHE A 43 14.94 -38.29 32.51
CA PHE A 43 16.08 -37.40 32.74
C PHE A 43 15.61 -35.99 33.07
N ASP A 44 16.14 -35.42 34.15
CA ASP A 44 15.98 -34.02 34.49
C ASP A 44 17.30 -33.29 34.24
N VAL A 45 17.24 -32.18 33.51
CA VAL A 45 18.42 -31.35 33.21
C VAL A 45 18.25 -30.00 33.89
N ILE A 46 19.11 -29.69 34.85
CA ILE A 46 19.08 -28.42 35.58
C ILE A 46 20.27 -27.57 35.13
N VAL A 47 19.97 -26.36 34.65
CA VAL A 47 20.98 -25.41 34.15
C VAL A 47 21.08 -24.23 35.10
N ASN A 48 22.21 -24.10 35.80
CA ASN A 48 22.51 -22.95 36.64
C ASN A 48 23.35 -21.93 35.88
N MET A 49 22.69 -20.88 35.39
CA MET A 49 23.34 -19.84 34.59
C MET A 49 24.29 -18.94 35.40
N ASP A 50 24.11 -18.81 36.71
CA ASP A 50 24.96 -17.97 37.56
C ASP A 50 26.29 -18.65 37.92
N LYS A 51 26.27 -19.98 38.02
CA LYS A 51 27.45 -20.82 38.27
C LYS A 51 28.08 -21.39 37.00
N GLY A 52 27.35 -21.41 35.87
CA GLY A 52 27.81 -22.03 34.62
C GLY A 52 27.84 -23.56 34.68
N GLU A 53 27.00 -24.14 35.55
CA GLU A 53 26.92 -25.57 35.84
C GLU A 53 25.68 -26.18 35.19
N ILE A 54 25.84 -27.38 34.63
CA ILE A 54 24.75 -28.20 34.09
C ILE A 54 24.77 -29.50 34.86
N GLU A 55 23.66 -29.83 35.50
CA GLU A 55 23.44 -31.06 36.24
C GLU A 55 22.41 -31.89 35.49
N ILE A 56 22.69 -33.17 35.30
CA ILE A 56 21.80 -34.10 34.60
C ILE A 56 21.51 -35.23 35.58
N TYR A 57 20.25 -35.39 35.95
CA TYR A 57 19.76 -36.42 36.83
C TYR A 57 19.05 -37.49 36.02
N HIS A 58 19.50 -38.73 36.13
CA HIS A 58 18.91 -39.88 35.47
C HIS A 58 18.15 -40.71 36.50
N HIS A 59 16.83 -40.68 36.41
CA HIS A 59 15.92 -41.38 37.31
C HIS A 59 15.73 -42.82 36.82
N LYS A 60 16.06 -43.79 37.66
CA LYS A 60 15.86 -45.21 37.39
C LYS A 60 15.03 -45.85 38.49
N THR A 61 14.16 -46.78 38.11
CA THR A 61 13.39 -47.58 39.06
C THR A 61 14.25 -48.77 39.51
N VAL A 62 14.32 -49.00 40.81
CA VAL A 62 15.05 -50.14 41.37
C VAL A 62 14.23 -51.42 41.19
N VAL A 63 14.77 -52.39 40.48
CA VAL A 63 14.11 -53.67 40.18
C VAL A 63 15.04 -54.86 40.48
N LYS A 64 14.49 -56.06 40.63
CA LYS A 64 15.29 -57.29 40.75
C LYS A 64 15.88 -57.74 39.42
N GLU A 65 15.08 -57.74 38.36
CA GLU A 65 15.49 -58.13 37.01
C GLU A 65 15.30 -56.93 36.07
N VAL A 66 16.39 -56.50 35.43
CA VAL A 66 16.41 -55.34 34.53
C VAL A 66 15.95 -55.77 33.14
N ASN A 67 14.82 -55.24 32.69
CA ASN A 67 14.29 -55.40 31.34
C ASN A 67 14.62 -54.20 30.47
N ASP A 68 14.53 -52.98 31.02
CA ASP A 68 14.90 -51.74 30.34
C ASP A 68 16.09 -51.05 31.04
N PRO A 69 17.32 -51.17 30.52
CA PRO A 69 18.50 -50.55 31.12
C PRO A 69 18.47 -49.02 31.18
N VAL A 70 17.58 -48.37 30.42
CA VAL A 70 17.42 -46.92 30.44
C VAL A 70 16.57 -46.49 31.62
N HIS A 71 15.52 -47.25 31.98
CA HIS A 71 14.57 -46.88 33.03
C HIS A 71 14.78 -47.63 34.33
N GLU A 72 15.57 -48.70 34.33
CA GLU A 72 15.68 -49.63 35.45
C GLU A 72 17.13 -49.85 35.88
N ILE A 73 17.33 -50.11 37.18
CA ILE A 73 18.60 -50.51 37.76
C ILE A 73 18.41 -51.70 38.71
N SER A 74 19.37 -52.63 38.74
CA SER A 74 19.30 -53.76 39.66
C SER A 74 19.51 -53.30 41.10
N ILE A 75 18.74 -53.88 42.03
CA ILE A 75 18.84 -53.57 43.47
C ILE A 75 20.26 -53.70 44.02
N ASP A 76 21.03 -54.68 43.54
CA ASP A 76 22.41 -54.88 43.97
C ASP A 76 23.31 -53.69 43.59
N LYS A 77 23.12 -53.13 42.39
CA LYS A 77 23.90 -51.96 41.91
C LYS A 77 23.46 -50.66 42.57
N ALA A 78 22.15 -50.51 42.79
CA ALA A 78 21.62 -49.34 43.49
C ALA A 78 22.19 -49.27 44.93
N ARG A 79 22.22 -50.42 45.62
CA ARG A 79 22.74 -50.53 47.00
C ARG A 79 24.24 -50.35 47.16
N GLU A 80 25.03 -50.50 46.09
CA GLU A 80 26.46 -50.17 46.10
C GLU A 80 26.69 -48.67 46.31
N VAL A 81 25.77 -47.83 45.84
CA VAL A 81 25.85 -46.37 45.95
C VAL A 81 25.04 -45.87 47.14
N GLU A 82 23.82 -46.38 47.31
CA GLU A 82 22.88 -45.97 48.36
C GLU A 82 22.26 -47.21 49.03
N PRO A 83 22.81 -47.65 50.19
CA PRO A 83 22.47 -48.94 50.80
C PRO A 83 21.02 -49.11 51.23
N ASP A 84 20.31 -48.01 51.44
CA ASP A 84 18.97 -47.98 52.02
C ASP A 84 17.84 -48.15 50.98
N LEU A 85 18.18 -48.26 49.68
CA LEU A 85 17.19 -48.41 48.61
C LEU A 85 16.50 -49.80 48.59
N GLU A 86 15.18 -49.78 48.41
CA GLU A 86 14.33 -50.95 48.25
C GLU A 86 13.81 -51.11 46.81
N GLU A 87 13.23 -52.27 46.50
CA GLU A 87 12.64 -52.52 45.19
C GLU A 87 11.39 -51.64 44.99
N GLY A 88 11.33 -50.92 43.87
CA GLY A 88 10.30 -49.93 43.56
C GLY A 88 10.69 -48.48 43.87
N ASP A 89 11.81 -48.25 44.55
CA ASP A 89 12.31 -46.89 44.80
C ASP A 89 12.93 -46.26 43.54
N THR A 90 13.04 -44.93 43.54
CA THR A 90 13.71 -44.19 42.47
C THR A 90 15.17 -43.94 42.84
N PHE A 91 16.08 -44.55 42.08
CA PHE A 91 17.50 -44.25 42.12
C PHE A 91 17.82 -43.05 41.22
N ILE A 92 18.60 -42.11 41.72
CA ILE A 92 19.03 -40.92 40.97
C ILE A 92 20.52 -41.04 40.64
N GLU A 93 20.83 -41.25 39.36
CA GLU A 93 22.21 -41.27 38.86
C GLU A 93 22.58 -39.88 38.33
N ILE A 94 23.68 -39.29 38.85
CA ILE A 94 24.19 -38.01 38.36
C ILE A 94 25.07 -38.27 37.14
N VAL A 95 24.60 -37.86 35.97
CA VAL A 95 25.32 -38.04 34.70
C VAL A 95 26.24 -36.85 34.45
N ASN A 96 27.54 -37.10 34.28
CA ASN A 96 28.48 -36.03 33.99
C ASN A 96 28.37 -35.60 32.51
N PRO A 97 28.15 -34.31 32.20
CA PRO A 97 28.07 -33.82 30.82
C PRO A 97 29.31 -34.13 29.95
N SER A 98 30.46 -34.41 30.58
CA SER A 98 31.71 -34.77 29.89
C SER A 98 31.67 -36.17 29.26
N GLU A 99 30.76 -37.05 29.70
CA GLU A 99 30.59 -38.42 29.17
C GLU A 99 29.93 -38.46 27.78
N PHE A 100 29.29 -37.38 27.35
CA PHE A 100 28.65 -37.30 26.02
C PHE A 100 29.68 -37.22 24.88
N GLY A 101 30.97 -37.07 25.20
CA GLY A 101 32.05 -37.05 24.22
C GLY A 101 32.07 -35.79 23.35
N ARG A 102 33.24 -35.47 22.77
CA ARG A 102 33.47 -34.21 22.05
C ARG A 102 32.50 -33.97 20.89
N ARG A 103 32.04 -35.03 20.23
CA ARG A 103 31.16 -34.95 19.05
C ARG A 103 29.75 -34.42 19.41
N LEU A 104 29.14 -34.94 20.48
CA LEU A 104 27.82 -34.49 20.92
C LEU A 104 27.89 -33.08 21.51
N VAL A 105 28.97 -32.73 22.22
CA VAL A 105 29.19 -31.37 22.73
C VAL A 105 29.30 -30.35 21.59
N ASN A 106 30.03 -30.67 20.52
CA ASN A 106 30.11 -29.78 19.35
C ASN A 106 28.75 -29.61 18.64
N LEU A 107 27.95 -30.68 18.57
CA LEU A 107 26.58 -30.63 18.04
C LEU A 107 25.69 -29.75 18.92
N ALA A 108 25.80 -29.88 20.26
CA ALA A 108 25.10 -29.05 21.23
C ALA A 108 25.40 -27.57 21.02
N LYS A 109 26.70 -27.23 20.87
CA LYS A 109 27.16 -25.88 20.60
C LYS A 109 26.58 -25.32 19.30
N GLN A 110 26.58 -26.11 18.23
CA GLN A 110 25.98 -25.69 16.95
C GLN A 110 24.48 -25.44 17.07
N ARG A 111 23.74 -26.33 17.77
CA ARG A 111 22.31 -26.14 18.03
C ARG A 111 22.03 -24.90 18.88
N LEU A 112 22.83 -24.67 19.92
CA LEU A 112 22.69 -23.49 20.78
C LEU A 112 22.85 -22.20 19.98
N ILE A 113 23.87 -22.13 19.12
CA ILE A 113 24.07 -20.97 18.23
C ILE A 113 22.86 -20.77 17.30
N GLN A 114 22.31 -21.85 16.74
CA GLN A 114 21.13 -21.77 15.88
C GLN A 114 19.89 -21.27 16.63
N GLU A 115 19.63 -21.79 17.83
CA GLU A 115 18.51 -21.33 18.66
C GLU A 115 18.65 -19.88 19.09
N ILE A 116 19.86 -19.44 19.47
CA ILE A 116 20.14 -18.03 19.77
C ILE A 116 19.80 -17.14 18.56
N VAL A 117 20.20 -17.53 17.35
CA VAL A 117 19.87 -16.78 16.13
C VAL A 117 18.37 -16.76 15.86
N LYS A 118 17.65 -17.85 16.15
CA LYS A 118 16.17 -17.89 16.02
C LYS A 118 15.49 -16.94 17.00
N VAL A 119 15.93 -16.92 18.26
CA VAL A 119 15.43 -15.98 19.27
C VAL A 119 15.69 -14.54 18.85
N GLU A 120 16.91 -14.22 18.40
CA GLU A 120 17.27 -12.87 17.93
C GLU A 120 16.35 -12.42 16.78
N LYS A 121 16.09 -13.32 15.82
CA LYS A 121 15.15 -13.12 14.72
C LYS A 121 13.71 -12.89 15.19
N TYR A 122 13.25 -13.63 16.19
CA TYR A 122 11.91 -13.47 16.76
C TYR A 122 11.75 -12.14 17.50
N VAL A 123 12.78 -11.71 18.24
CA VAL A 123 12.78 -10.40 18.93
C VAL A 123 12.68 -9.26 17.92
N ILE A 124 13.46 -9.32 16.83
CA ILE A 124 13.39 -8.34 15.74
C ILE A 124 11.99 -8.32 15.12
N PHE A 125 11.40 -9.49 14.85
CA PHE A 125 10.04 -9.58 14.33
C PHE A 125 9.02 -8.86 15.22
N GLU A 126 9.01 -9.17 16.52
CA GLU A 126 8.07 -8.57 17.48
C GLU A 126 8.27 -7.06 17.64
N GLU A 127 9.51 -6.59 17.55
CA GLU A 127 9.81 -5.15 17.56
C GLU A 127 9.19 -4.44 16.35
N TYR A 128 9.43 -4.95 15.14
CA TYR A 128 8.98 -4.30 13.90
C TYR A 128 7.48 -4.48 13.65
N LYS A 129 6.87 -5.55 14.15
CA LYS A 129 5.42 -5.72 14.16
C LYS A 129 4.71 -4.58 14.89
N LYS A 130 5.30 -4.06 15.97
CA LYS A 130 4.77 -2.89 16.72
C LYS A 130 5.03 -1.56 16.01
N LYS A 131 5.95 -1.52 15.05
CA LYS A 131 6.34 -0.34 14.28
C LYS A 131 5.64 -0.25 12.93
N ILE A 132 4.74 -1.18 12.58
CA ILE A 132 3.94 -1.11 11.35
C ILE A 132 3.20 0.23 11.31
N GLY A 133 3.29 0.92 10.17
CA GLY A 133 2.77 2.26 9.97
C GLY A 133 3.65 3.40 10.51
N GLN A 134 4.85 3.11 11.03
CA GLN A 134 5.80 4.13 11.49
C GLN A 134 6.94 4.34 10.51
N ILE A 135 7.49 5.54 10.50
CA ILE A 135 8.71 5.87 9.74
C ILE A 135 9.92 5.44 10.56
N VAL A 136 10.81 4.70 9.92
CA VAL A 136 12.12 4.33 10.44
C VAL A 136 13.20 4.82 9.48
N THR A 137 14.39 5.07 10.02
CA THR A 137 15.53 5.56 9.25
C THR A 137 16.66 4.55 9.32
N GLY A 138 17.26 4.24 8.18
CA GLY A 138 18.36 3.28 8.10
C GLY A 138 19.25 3.47 6.89
N ASP A 139 20.33 2.69 6.82
CA ASP A 139 21.34 2.80 5.78
C ASP A 139 21.14 1.78 4.67
N ILE A 140 21.20 2.23 3.42
CA ILE A 140 21.16 1.35 2.26
C ILE A 140 22.48 0.58 2.17
N ARG A 141 22.46 -0.75 2.36
CA ARG A 141 23.68 -1.58 2.23
C ARG A 141 23.73 -2.37 0.93
N GLN A 142 22.60 -2.84 0.43
CA GLN A 142 22.55 -3.64 -0.78
C GLN A 142 21.43 -3.17 -1.69
N ILE A 143 21.73 -3.13 -2.98
CA ILE A 143 20.78 -2.80 -4.04
C ILE A 143 20.81 -3.99 -4.99
N LYS A 144 19.69 -4.68 -5.12
CA LYS A 144 19.47 -5.74 -6.11
C LYS A 144 18.44 -5.26 -7.14
N ARG A 145 18.23 -6.04 -8.20
CA ARG A 145 17.26 -5.70 -9.27
C ARG A 145 15.80 -5.70 -8.78
N ASP A 146 15.51 -6.54 -7.80
CA ASP A 146 14.18 -6.78 -7.24
C ASP A 146 13.86 -5.92 -6.01
N ALA A 147 14.88 -5.62 -5.18
CA ALA A 147 14.71 -4.91 -3.93
C ALA A 147 15.96 -4.14 -3.48
N VAL A 148 15.74 -3.13 -2.64
CA VAL A 148 16.77 -2.42 -1.88
C VAL A 148 16.73 -2.91 -0.43
N TYR A 149 17.90 -3.18 0.14
CA TYR A 149 18.04 -3.67 1.51
C TYR A 149 18.64 -2.57 2.39
N ILE A 150 17.88 -2.24 3.42
CA ILE A 150 18.15 -1.15 4.37
C ILE A 150 18.43 -1.78 5.73
N TYR A 151 19.46 -1.29 6.42
CA TYR A 151 19.86 -1.83 7.72
C TYR A 151 19.67 -0.80 8.82
N ILE A 152 19.09 -1.26 9.94
CA ILE A 152 18.92 -0.49 11.16
C ILE A 152 19.48 -1.33 12.30
N GLY A 153 20.71 -1.03 12.72
CA GLY A 153 21.45 -1.83 13.69
C GLY A 153 21.63 -3.27 13.20
N LYS A 154 20.83 -4.19 13.76
CA LYS A 154 20.84 -5.63 13.44
C LYS A 154 19.69 -6.09 12.54
N ALA A 155 18.70 -5.24 12.30
CA ALA A 155 17.56 -5.57 11.45
C ALA A 155 17.88 -5.27 9.98
N GLU A 156 17.47 -6.17 9.10
CA GLU A 156 17.50 -6.02 7.65
C GLU A 156 16.08 -5.82 7.16
N LEU A 157 15.84 -4.70 6.48
CA LEU A 157 14.55 -4.29 5.95
C LEU A 157 14.62 -4.36 4.44
N LYS A 158 13.56 -4.89 3.83
CA LYS A 158 13.44 -5.05 2.38
C LYS A 158 12.49 -4.00 1.84
N LEU A 159 12.95 -3.23 0.86
CA LEU A 159 12.16 -2.29 0.08
C LEU A 159 11.96 -2.87 -1.34
N PRO A 160 10.86 -3.62 -1.58
CA PRO A 160 10.56 -4.20 -2.89
C PRO A 160 10.37 -3.14 -3.96
N ARG A 161 10.59 -3.49 -5.23
CA ARG A 161 10.45 -2.56 -6.36
C ARG A 161 9.07 -1.90 -6.47
N GLU A 162 8.00 -2.61 -6.12
CA GLU A 162 6.63 -2.09 -6.14
C GLU A 162 6.39 -1.03 -5.05
N GLU A 163 7.16 -1.07 -3.97
CA GLU A 163 7.06 -0.16 -2.84
C GLU A 163 8.05 1.02 -2.91
N GLN A 164 8.83 1.09 -3.99
CA GLN A 164 9.77 2.16 -4.27
C GLN A 164 9.09 3.31 -5.01
N ILE A 165 9.56 4.53 -4.77
CA ILE A 165 9.15 5.69 -5.59
C ILE A 165 9.77 5.54 -6.99
N PRO A 166 8.96 5.53 -8.07
CA PRO A 166 9.48 5.47 -9.44
C PRO A 166 10.48 6.60 -9.72
N GLY A 167 11.62 6.27 -10.33
CA GLY A 167 12.67 7.23 -10.67
C GLY A 167 13.56 7.68 -9.51
N GLU A 168 13.29 7.27 -8.27
CA GLU A 168 14.17 7.55 -7.13
C GLU A 168 15.50 6.78 -7.25
N ARG A 169 16.63 7.48 -7.04
CA ARG A 169 17.97 6.87 -7.13
C ARG A 169 18.50 6.48 -5.75
N TYR A 170 18.57 5.18 -5.51
CA TYR A 170 19.18 4.61 -4.30
C TYR A 170 20.71 4.50 -4.44
N ARG A 171 21.44 4.80 -3.36
CA ARG A 171 22.91 4.69 -3.30
C ARG A 171 23.34 3.97 -2.03
N ARG A 172 24.31 3.06 -2.14
CA ARG A 172 24.86 2.34 -0.99
C ARG A 172 25.55 3.32 -0.04
N GLY A 173 25.39 3.09 1.26
CA GLY A 173 25.93 3.95 2.33
C GLY A 173 25.13 5.23 2.59
N ARG A 174 24.03 5.47 1.85
CA ARG A 174 23.14 6.60 2.10
C ARG A 174 22.05 6.20 3.09
N GLU A 175 21.76 7.11 4.00
CA GLU A 175 20.61 7.03 4.91
C GLU A 175 19.31 7.31 4.17
N ILE A 176 18.26 6.56 4.50
CA ILE A 176 16.93 6.68 3.90
C ILE A 176 15.84 6.48 4.95
N ARG A 177 14.77 7.29 4.85
CA ARG A 177 13.55 7.13 5.65
C ARG A 177 12.57 6.22 4.92
N VAL A 178 11.94 5.31 5.62
CA VAL A 178 10.96 4.38 5.04
C VAL A 178 9.83 4.11 6.01
N LEU A 179 8.64 3.84 5.49
CA LEU A 179 7.51 3.36 6.28
C LEU A 179 7.64 1.85 6.48
N VAL A 180 7.48 1.35 7.70
CA VAL A 180 7.30 -0.09 7.93
C VAL A 180 5.90 -0.48 7.48
N LYS A 181 5.79 -1.23 6.38
CA LYS A 181 4.50 -1.63 5.79
C LYS A 181 4.00 -2.93 6.39
N ASP A 182 4.88 -3.92 6.51
CA ASP A 182 4.54 -5.23 7.03
C ASP A 182 5.75 -5.92 7.67
N ALA A 183 5.50 -6.86 8.57
CA ALA A 183 6.50 -7.72 9.17
C ALA A 183 5.97 -9.15 9.20
N VAL A 184 6.63 -10.05 8.48
CA VAL A 184 6.22 -11.46 8.32
C VAL A 184 7.35 -12.38 8.77
N MET A 185 7.02 -13.48 9.45
CA MET A 185 8.01 -14.51 9.78
C MET A 185 8.13 -15.51 8.61
N GLY A 186 9.17 -15.37 7.80
CA GLY A 186 9.48 -16.30 6.71
C GLY A 186 10.33 -17.49 7.13
N LYS A 187 10.58 -18.42 6.20
CA LYS A 187 11.42 -19.62 6.44
C LYS A 187 12.86 -19.26 6.83
N SER A 188 13.37 -18.14 6.33
CA SER A 188 14.74 -17.68 6.56
C SER A 188 14.87 -16.72 7.73
N GLY A 189 13.76 -16.28 8.34
CA GLY A 189 13.73 -15.26 9.39
C GLY A 189 12.65 -14.19 9.15
N PRO A 190 12.65 -13.12 9.96
CA PRO A 190 11.75 -11.99 9.75
C PRO A 190 12.04 -11.32 8.41
N GLU A 191 11.00 -11.13 7.63
CA GLU A 191 11.00 -10.28 6.45
C GLU A 191 10.22 -9.02 6.81
N ILE A 192 10.94 -7.91 6.98
CA ILE A 192 10.37 -6.61 7.29
C ILE A 192 10.24 -5.87 5.96
N ILE A 193 9.01 -5.72 5.47
CA ILE A 193 8.69 -5.03 4.24
C ILE A 193 8.49 -3.56 4.56
N VAL A 194 9.22 -2.71 3.88
CA VAL A 194 9.10 -1.26 3.99
C VAL A 194 8.64 -0.64 2.68
N SER A 195 8.08 0.56 2.76
CA SER A 195 7.59 1.30 1.62
C SER A 195 7.92 2.78 1.66
N ARG A 196 8.12 3.34 0.47
CA ARG A 196 8.15 4.79 0.20
C ARG A 196 7.03 5.20 -0.75
N ALA A 197 6.44 4.26 -1.47
CA ALA A 197 5.31 4.47 -2.36
C ALA A 197 3.96 4.56 -1.62
N ASP A 198 3.83 3.92 -0.45
CA ASP A 198 2.57 3.87 0.29
C ASP A 198 2.06 5.28 0.69
N PRO A 199 0.76 5.60 0.51
CA PRO A 199 0.18 6.86 0.98
C PRO A 199 0.38 7.15 2.46
N GLN A 200 0.45 6.11 3.31
CA GLN A 200 0.75 6.27 4.74
C GLN A 200 2.12 6.89 5.00
N PHE A 201 3.08 6.72 4.09
CA PHE A 201 4.38 7.37 4.21
C PHE A 201 4.24 8.90 4.16
N LEU A 202 3.43 9.43 3.24
CA LEU A 202 3.16 10.86 3.13
C LEU A 202 2.45 11.38 4.39
N ILE A 203 1.45 10.66 4.89
CA ILE A 203 0.72 11.01 6.12
C ILE A 203 1.68 11.13 7.31
N LYS A 204 2.56 10.14 7.50
CA LYS A 204 3.54 10.14 8.59
C LYS A 204 4.62 11.21 8.43
N LEU A 205 4.99 11.58 7.20
CA LEU A 205 5.87 12.73 6.97
C LEU A 205 5.20 14.04 7.38
N PHE A 206 3.91 14.22 7.08
CA PHE A 206 3.14 15.36 7.55
C PHE A 206 3.02 15.40 9.08
N GLU A 207 2.71 14.27 9.72
CA GLU A 207 2.65 14.17 11.19
C GLU A 207 3.99 14.58 11.85
N ASN A 208 5.12 14.20 11.25
CA ASN A 208 6.45 14.54 11.78
C ASN A 208 6.85 16.01 11.53
N GLU A 209 6.45 16.59 10.40
CA GLU A 209 6.86 17.94 9.98
C GLU A 209 5.91 19.05 10.49
N VAL A 210 4.64 18.71 10.76
CA VAL A 210 3.58 19.67 11.12
C VAL A 210 3.08 19.39 12.55
N PRO A 211 3.51 20.18 13.56
CA PRO A 211 3.11 19.98 14.95
C PRO A 211 1.59 19.99 15.17
N GLU A 212 0.88 20.81 14.40
CA GLU A 212 -0.57 20.93 14.46
C GLU A 212 -1.30 19.65 14.00
N ILE A 213 -0.64 18.78 13.22
CA ILE A 213 -1.17 17.45 12.88
C ILE A 213 -0.90 16.46 14.01
N ALA A 214 0.30 16.51 14.61
CA ALA A 214 0.67 15.65 15.72
C ALA A 214 -0.23 15.83 16.97
N ASP A 215 -0.65 17.07 17.26
CA ASP A 215 -1.56 17.39 18.37
C ASP A 215 -3.06 17.30 18.01
N LYS A 216 -3.38 16.92 16.75
CA LYS A 216 -4.73 16.80 16.19
C LYS A 216 -5.52 18.12 16.08
N THR A 217 -4.85 19.28 16.15
CA THR A 217 -5.47 20.57 15.83
C THR A 217 -5.85 20.65 14.35
N VAL A 218 -5.02 20.09 13.49
CA VAL A 218 -5.26 19.86 12.06
C VAL A 218 -5.32 18.36 11.82
N GLU A 219 -6.26 17.93 11.00
CA GLU A 219 -6.49 16.53 10.67
C GLU A 219 -6.37 16.33 9.16
N ILE A 220 -5.67 15.26 8.74
CA ILE A 220 -5.66 14.81 7.35
C ILE A 220 -6.89 13.93 7.15
N ILE A 221 -7.82 14.36 6.29
CA ILE A 221 -9.08 13.67 6.02
C ILE A 221 -8.89 12.60 4.94
N ALA A 222 -8.16 12.93 3.88
CA ALA A 222 -7.95 12.04 2.74
C ALA A 222 -6.62 12.34 2.05
N VAL A 223 -6.04 11.31 1.45
CA VAL A 223 -4.82 11.38 0.63
C VAL A 223 -5.02 10.53 -0.61
N ALA A 224 -4.80 11.13 -1.78
CA ALA A 224 -4.62 10.43 -3.05
C ALA A 224 -3.20 10.67 -3.54
N ARG A 225 -2.51 9.62 -3.99
CA ARG A 225 -1.07 9.67 -4.24
C ARG A 225 -0.66 8.84 -5.45
N HIS A 226 0.02 9.50 -6.38
CA HIS A 226 0.85 8.86 -7.40
C HIS A 226 2.33 9.09 -7.05
N PRO A 227 3.01 8.08 -6.49
CA PRO A 227 4.34 8.23 -5.90
C PRO A 227 5.36 8.83 -6.87
N GLY A 228 6.10 9.84 -6.40
CA GLY A 228 7.17 10.49 -7.15
C GLY A 228 6.71 11.49 -8.22
N ASP A 229 5.40 11.64 -8.44
CA ASP A 229 4.87 12.60 -9.41
C ASP A 229 3.94 13.62 -8.74
N ARG A 230 2.78 13.18 -8.23
CA ARG A 230 1.80 14.08 -7.63
C ARG A 230 0.92 13.43 -6.56
N SER A 231 0.60 14.21 -5.53
CA SER A 231 -0.34 13.85 -4.47
C SER A 231 -1.31 14.99 -4.17
N LYS A 232 -2.53 14.62 -3.76
CA LYS A 232 -3.54 15.55 -3.23
C LYS A 232 -3.85 15.16 -1.78
N VAL A 233 -3.82 16.14 -0.88
CA VAL A 233 -4.00 15.94 0.56
C VAL A 233 -5.09 16.88 1.05
N VAL A 234 -6.19 16.32 1.55
CA VAL A 234 -7.30 17.09 2.11
C VAL A 234 -7.11 17.21 3.61
N VAL A 235 -7.05 18.45 4.10
CA VAL A 235 -6.83 18.78 5.52
C VAL A 235 -7.98 19.59 6.08
N LYS A 236 -8.26 19.39 7.36
CA LYS A 236 -9.30 20.12 8.11
C LYS A 236 -8.70 20.63 9.41
N SER A 237 -9.05 21.85 9.78
CA SER A 237 -8.73 22.37 11.12
C SER A 237 -9.89 22.12 12.08
N ASN A 238 -9.59 21.55 13.24
CA ASN A 238 -10.52 21.42 14.37
C ASN A 238 -10.61 22.73 15.18
N ASN A 239 -9.70 23.68 14.94
CA ASN A 239 -9.68 24.98 15.60
C ASN A 239 -9.85 26.11 14.58
N LYS A 240 -10.95 26.87 14.68
CA LYS A 240 -11.26 27.99 13.77
C LYS A 240 -10.18 29.09 13.72
N ARG A 241 -9.30 29.16 14.71
CA ARG A 241 -8.18 30.12 14.75
C ARG A 241 -6.93 29.65 14.00
N VAL A 242 -6.91 28.41 13.55
CA VAL A 242 -5.76 27.78 12.86
C VAL A 242 -6.15 27.48 11.43
N ASP A 243 -5.40 28.02 10.49
CA ASP A 243 -5.51 27.69 9.07
C ASP A 243 -4.79 26.36 8.79
N ALA A 244 -5.53 25.35 8.34
CA ALA A 244 -4.99 24.02 8.07
C ALA A 244 -3.98 24.03 6.92
N VAL A 245 -4.26 24.79 5.85
CA VAL A 245 -3.37 24.84 4.68
C VAL A 245 -2.07 25.58 5.05
N GLY A 246 -2.19 26.74 5.69
CA GLY A 246 -1.05 27.52 6.17
C GLY A 246 -0.16 26.75 7.15
N ALA A 247 -0.74 25.96 8.06
CA ALA A 247 0.01 25.09 8.97
C ALA A 247 0.82 24.03 8.21
N CYS A 248 0.22 23.37 7.22
CA CYS A 248 0.91 22.35 6.43
C CYS A 248 2.01 22.93 5.51
N VAL A 249 1.78 24.11 4.94
CA VAL A 249 2.74 24.78 4.05
C VAL A 249 3.92 25.35 4.84
N GLY A 250 3.65 25.97 5.98
CA GLY A 250 4.65 26.67 6.79
C GLY A 250 5.12 27.99 6.16
N ILE A 251 6.05 28.67 6.83
CA ILE A 251 6.55 29.98 6.39
C ILE A 251 7.23 29.83 5.03
N LYS A 252 6.69 30.50 4.00
CA LYS A 252 7.17 30.42 2.60
C LYS A 252 7.27 28.97 2.07
N GLY A 253 6.42 28.06 2.55
CA GLY A 253 6.43 26.67 2.09
C GLY A 253 7.54 25.81 2.70
N SER A 254 8.22 26.24 3.76
CA SER A 254 9.39 25.53 4.28
C SER A 254 9.11 24.07 4.66
N ARG A 255 7.96 23.80 5.28
CA ARG A 255 7.54 22.47 5.76
C ARG A 255 7.19 21.56 4.58
N ILE A 256 6.30 22.04 3.71
CA ILE A 256 5.89 21.25 2.52
C ILE A 256 7.08 20.95 1.61
N GLN A 257 8.02 21.89 1.44
CA GLN A 257 9.22 21.67 0.65
C GLN A 257 10.17 20.62 1.24
N ALA A 258 10.19 20.45 2.57
CA ALA A 258 10.95 19.38 3.20
C ALA A 258 10.36 18.00 2.85
N ILE A 259 9.02 17.88 2.87
CA ILE A 259 8.31 16.67 2.49
C ILE A 259 8.47 16.38 0.99
N VAL A 260 8.30 17.39 0.12
CA VAL A 260 8.50 17.26 -1.34
C VAL A 260 9.90 16.74 -1.66
N ARG A 261 10.95 17.26 -1.02
CA ARG A 261 12.32 16.76 -1.19
C ARG A 261 12.50 15.33 -0.71
N GLU A 262 11.85 14.97 0.39
CA GLU A 262 11.88 13.59 0.89
C GLU A 262 11.22 12.62 -0.10
N LEU A 263 10.19 13.04 -0.82
CA LEU A 263 9.46 12.23 -1.79
C LEU A 263 9.98 12.35 -3.23
N ASN A 264 11.28 12.62 -3.39
CA ASN A 264 11.93 12.72 -4.70
C ASN A 264 11.29 13.78 -5.64
N ASN A 265 10.92 14.93 -5.08
CA ASN A 265 10.27 16.06 -5.77
C ASN A 265 8.85 15.78 -6.28
N GLU A 266 8.13 14.87 -5.62
CA GLU A 266 6.68 14.69 -5.80
C GLU A 266 5.92 16.01 -5.53
N LYS A 267 5.04 16.44 -6.44
CA LYS A 267 4.22 17.65 -6.29
C LYS A 267 3.07 17.37 -5.33
N ILE A 268 2.88 18.20 -4.31
CA ILE A 268 1.85 17.99 -3.30
C ILE A 268 0.87 19.17 -3.31
N ASP A 269 -0.39 18.89 -3.61
CA ASP A 269 -1.49 19.85 -3.54
C ASP A 269 -2.21 19.69 -2.19
N ILE A 270 -2.20 20.73 -1.35
CA ILE A 270 -2.90 20.73 -0.05
C ILE A 270 -4.24 21.43 -0.22
N ILE A 271 -5.32 20.75 0.13
CA ILE A 271 -6.70 21.18 -0.10
C ILE A 271 -7.38 21.37 1.25
N ASN A 272 -8.02 22.53 1.44
CA ASN A 272 -8.85 22.75 2.62
C ASN A 272 -10.17 21.99 2.46
N TYR A 273 -10.48 21.13 3.43
CA TYR A 273 -11.73 20.38 3.48
C TYR A 273 -12.94 21.32 3.45
N SER A 274 -13.98 20.90 2.74
CA SER A 274 -15.30 21.53 2.76
C SER A 274 -16.35 20.45 2.95
N ILE A 275 -17.43 20.78 3.65
CA ILE A 275 -18.59 19.90 3.74
C ILE A 275 -19.42 19.96 2.46
N GLU A 276 -19.38 21.10 1.77
CA GLU A 276 -20.02 21.31 0.47
C GLU A 276 -19.19 20.61 -0.62
N PRO A 277 -19.74 19.58 -1.29
CA PRO A 277 -19.01 18.79 -2.29
C PRO A 277 -18.49 19.64 -3.44
N GLU A 278 -19.27 20.61 -3.91
CA GLU A 278 -18.92 21.54 -4.99
C GLU A 278 -17.61 22.27 -4.70
N VAL A 279 -17.50 22.84 -3.49
CA VAL A 279 -16.30 23.54 -3.05
C VAL A 279 -15.10 22.60 -2.92
N LEU A 280 -15.32 21.39 -2.41
CA LEU A 280 -14.23 20.41 -2.23
C LEU A 280 -13.70 19.91 -3.59
N ILE A 281 -14.59 19.54 -4.51
CA ILE A 281 -14.26 19.04 -5.85
C ILE A 281 -13.58 20.12 -6.68
N THR A 282 -14.11 21.35 -6.71
CA THR A 282 -13.48 22.48 -7.41
C THR A 282 -12.06 22.74 -6.89
N ARG A 283 -11.81 22.65 -5.57
CA ARG A 283 -10.46 22.77 -5.02
C ARG A 283 -9.56 21.60 -5.40
N ALA A 284 -10.10 20.38 -5.47
CA ALA A 284 -9.35 19.20 -5.86
C ALA A 284 -8.92 19.21 -7.33
N LEU A 285 -9.73 19.81 -8.21
CA LEU A 285 -9.46 19.95 -9.65
C LEU A 285 -8.41 21.01 -9.99
N SER A 286 -8.07 21.89 -9.03
CA SER A 286 -7.01 22.89 -9.16
C SER A 286 -5.71 22.29 -9.75
N PRO A 287 -5.09 22.94 -10.75
CA PRO A 287 -5.25 24.37 -11.12
C PRO A 287 -6.42 24.70 -12.05
N ALA A 288 -7.04 23.72 -12.71
CA ALA A 288 -8.19 23.97 -13.59
C ALA A 288 -9.44 24.31 -12.76
N ARG A 289 -10.31 25.17 -13.31
CA ARG A 289 -11.56 25.55 -12.64
C ARG A 289 -12.74 25.21 -13.54
N PRO A 290 -13.66 24.34 -13.08
CA PRO A 290 -14.84 24.04 -13.86
C PRO A 290 -15.69 25.30 -14.04
N TYR A 291 -16.21 25.49 -15.26
CA TYR A 291 -17.23 26.47 -15.60
C TYR A 291 -18.57 26.09 -14.96
N VAL A 292 -18.95 24.81 -15.08
CA VAL A 292 -20.13 24.21 -14.46
C VAL A 292 -19.70 22.90 -13.79
N LEU A 293 -20.24 22.63 -12.61
CA LEU A 293 -20.02 21.39 -11.88
C LEU A 293 -21.37 20.80 -11.48
N GLU A 294 -21.80 19.74 -12.15
CA GLU A 294 -23.02 19.01 -11.81
C GLU A 294 -22.66 17.86 -10.88
N ILE A 295 -23.37 17.72 -9.76
CA ILE A 295 -23.04 16.73 -8.72
C ILE A 295 -24.29 15.93 -8.39
N ASP A 296 -24.16 14.61 -8.46
CA ASP A 296 -25.13 13.66 -7.92
C ASP A 296 -24.58 13.14 -6.59
N GLU A 297 -25.12 13.65 -5.47
CA GLU A 297 -24.69 13.26 -4.13
C GLU A 297 -25.05 11.82 -3.77
N GLU A 298 -26.12 11.26 -4.34
CA GLU A 298 -26.54 9.88 -4.08
C GLU A 298 -25.61 8.89 -4.75
N LYS A 299 -25.28 9.13 -6.03
CA LYS A 299 -24.36 8.27 -6.80
C LYS A 299 -22.89 8.60 -6.55
N LYS A 300 -22.58 9.73 -5.91
CA LYS A 300 -21.22 10.29 -5.76
C LYS A 300 -20.51 10.45 -7.10
N THR A 301 -21.23 10.97 -8.09
CA THR A 301 -20.68 11.28 -9.42
C THR A 301 -20.69 12.79 -9.62
N ALA A 302 -19.71 13.31 -10.35
CA ALA A 302 -19.65 14.72 -10.70
C ALA A 302 -19.22 14.91 -12.16
N LEU A 303 -19.92 15.77 -12.88
CA LEU A 303 -19.58 16.19 -14.24
C LEU A 303 -19.01 17.60 -14.19
N ALA A 304 -17.73 17.72 -14.48
CA ALA A 304 -17.00 18.98 -14.49
C ALA A 304 -16.84 19.49 -15.94
N VAL A 305 -17.53 20.58 -16.25
CA VAL A 305 -17.46 21.24 -17.55
C VAL A 305 -16.34 22.27 -17.50
N PHE A 306 -15.41 22.23 -18.44
CA PHE A 306 -14.31 23.21 -18.53
C PHE A 306 -14.35 23.94 -19.86
N GLU A 307 -13.74 25.13 -19.90
CA GLU A 307 -13.41 25.76 -21.17
C GLU A 307 -12.52 24.82 -22.01
N ASP A 308 -12.71 24.84 -23.33
CA ASP A 308 -12.13 23.86 -24.25
C ASP A 308 -10.59 23.82 -24.19
N ASP A 309 -9.96 24.95 -23.88
CA ASP A 309 -8.51 25.12 -23.72
C ASP A 309 -7.99 24.68 -22.34
N GLU A 310 -8.85 24.63 -21.31
CA GLU A 310 -8.49 24.19 -19.96
C GLU A 310 -8.61 22.67 -19.76
N ILE A 311 -9.35 21.96 -20.63
CA ILE A 311 -9.54 20.50 -20.55
C ILE A 311 -8.23 19.70 -20.41
N PRO A 312 -7.16 19.96 -21.20
CA PRO A 312 -5.90 19.25 -21.04
C PRO A 312 -5.28 19.42 -19.64
N VAL A 313 -5.44 20.59 -19.03
CA VAL A 313 -4.96 20.89 -17.69
C VAL A 313 -5.83 20.20 -16.64
N ALA A 314 -7.16 20.21 -16.84
CA ALA A 314 -8.12 19.55 -15.97
C ALA A 314 -7.88 18.04 -15.89
N ILE A 315 -7.74 17.37 -17.04
CA ILE A 315 -7.43 15.95 -17.15
C ILE A 315 -6.02 15.66 -16.57
N GLY A 316 -5.04 16.50 -16.93
CA GLY A 316 -3.65 16.31 -16.60
C GLY A 316 -2.98 15.19 -17.39
N LYS A 317 -1.67 15.05 -17.26
CA LYS A 317 -0.89 14.00 -17.96
C LYS A 317 -1.46 12.62 -17.65
N ASN A 318 -1.86 11.86 -18.67
CA ASN A 318 -2.47 10.52 -18.54
C ASN A 318 -3.73 10.46 -17.63
N GLY A 319 -4.48 11.56 -17.50
CA GLY A 319 -5.67 11.61 -16.64
C GLY A 319 -5.37 11.71 -15.15
N GLN A 320 -4.12 12.00 -14.77
CA GLN A 320 -3.68 11.96 -13.39
C GLN A 320 -4.44 12.92 -12.47
N ASN A 321 -4.74 14.15 -12.93
CA ASN A 321 -5.32 15.16 -12.06
C ASN A 321 -6.76 14.80 -11.68
N ILE A 322 -7.57 14.35 -12.66
CA ILE A 322 -8.93 13.86 -12.43
C ILE A 322 -8.93 12.61 -11.55
N ARG A 323 -8.02 11.66 -11.77
CA ARG A 323 -7.92 10.46 -10.92
C ARG A 323 -7.61 10.80 -9.47
N LEU A 324 -6.60 11.65 -9.23
CA LEU A 324 -6.27 12.10 -7.88
C LEU A 324 -7.41 12.89 -7.24
N ALA A 325 -8.09 13.75 -8.01
CA ALA A 325 -9.25 14.50 -7.52
C ALA A 325 -10.40 13.55 -7.16
N SER A 326 -10.64 12.52 -7.97
CA SER A 326 -11.68 11.53 -7.74
C SER A 326 -11.39 10.69 -6.49
N GLU A 327 -10.16 10.18 -6.37
CA GLU A 327 -9.70 9.41 -5.22
C GLU A 327 -9.74 10.23 -3.91
N VAL A 328 -9.29 11.49 -3.93
CA VAL A 328 -9.19 12.30 -2.71
C VAL A 328 -10.54 12.83 -2.23
N THR A 329 -11.49 13.05 -3.15
CA THR A 329 -12.85 13.52 -2.82
C THR A 329 -13.82 12.37 -2.57
N GLY A 330 -13.53 11.19 -3.11
CA GLY A 330 -14.43 10.04 -3.09
C GLY A 330 -15.58 10.12 -4.09
N TYR A 331 -15.50 11.05 -5.06
CA TYR A 331 -16.45 11.18 -6.17
C TYR A 331 -15.84 10.62 -7.46
N THR A 332 -16.65 10.01 -8.32
CA THR A 332 -16.24 9.75 -9.70
C THR A 332 -16.43 11.03 -10.51
N ILE A 333 -15.34 11.62 -10.99
CA ILE A 333 -15.36 12.90 -11.69
C ILE A 333 -15.09 12.67 -13.18
N ASP A 334 -16.03 13.09 -14.02
CA ASP A 334 -15.87 13.15 -15.47
C ASP A 334 -15.66 14.60 -15.91
N ALA A 335 -14.89 14.80 -16.97
CA ALA A 335 -14.61 16.12 -17.51
C ALA A 335 -15.00 16.22 -18.98
N ILE A 336 -15.75 17.27 -19.33
CA ILE A 336 -16.19 17.53 -20.70
C ILE A 336 -15.94 18.97 -21.09
N LYS A 337 -15.82 19.18 -22.41
CA LYS A 337 -15.67 20.51 -23.00
C LYS A 337 -16.96 21.31 -22.85
N ARG A 338 -16.81 22.63 -22.70
CA ARG A 338 -17.94 23.54 -22.67
C ARG A 338 -18.73 23.50 -23.98
N SER A 339 -18.04 23.44 -25.12
CA SER A 339 -18.69 23.32 -26.42
C SER A 339 -19.57 22.07 -26.52
N GLU A 340 -19.06 20.94 -26.03
CA GLU A 340 -19.80 19.66 -25.98
C GLU A 340 -20.99 19.74 -25.03
N TYR A 341 -20.81 20.30 -23.83
CA TYR A 341 -21.88 20.50 -22.85
C TYR A 341 -22.99 21.43 -23.37
N GLU A 342 -22.61 22.54 -24.01
CA GLU A 342 -23.55 23.49 -24.59
C GLU A 342 -24.33 22.85 -25.75
N LEU A 343 -23.71 21.96 -26.55
CA LEU A 343 -24.42 21.19 -27.58
C LEU A 343 -25.43 20.22 -26.97
N THR A 344 -25.05 19.47 -25.94
CA THR A 344 -25.97 18.55 -25.24
C THR A 344 -27.11 19.31 -24.55
N THR A 345 -26.82 20.45 -23.91
CA THR A 345 -27.86 21.30 -23.30
C THR A 345 -28.74 21.94 -24.38
N SER A 346 -28.16 22.31 -25.51
CA SER A 346 -28.89 22.84 -26.67
C SER A 346 -29.69 21.76 -27.40
N GLU A 347 -29.51 20.47 -27.15
CA GLU A 347 -30.44 19.44 -27.65
C GLU A 347 -31.79 19.53 -26.93
N ILE A 348 -31.80 19.95 -25.67
CA ILE A 348 -33.01 20.12 -24.89
C ILE A 348 -33.79 21.34 -25.43
N ILE A 349 -35.05 21.13 -25.77
CA ILE A 349 -35.95 22.17 -26.28
C ILE A 349 -37.09 22.34 -25.28
N TYR A 350 -37.09 23.44 -24.51
CA TYR A 350 -38.21 23.77 -23.65
C TYR A 350 -39.42 24.22 -24.49
N LEU A 351 -40.62 23.84 -24.06
CA LEU A 351 -41.85 24.15 -24.81
C LEU A 351 -42.12 25.66 -24.86
N GLU A 352 -41.64 26.43 -23.89
CA GLU A 352 -41.77 27.90 -23.87
C GLU A 352 -40.94 28.61 -24.95
N ASP A 353 -39.84 28.00 -25.38
CA ASP A 353 -38.91 28.56 -26.37
C ASP A 353 -39.30 28.23 -27.83
N ILE A 354 -40.33 27.41 -28.03
CA ILE A 354 -40.77 26.99 -29.36
C ILE A 354 -41.64 28.07 -30.01
N GLU A 355 -41.10 28.71 -31.04
CA GLU A 355 -41.83 29.64 -31.90
C GLU A 355 -43.06 28.95 -32.54
N GLY A 356 -44.26 29.40 -32.18
CA GLY A 356 -45.53 28.87 -32.70
C GLY A 356 -46.38 28.13 -31.67
N LEU A 357 -45.87 27.84 -30.47
CA LEU A 357 -46.69 27.44 -29.34
C LEU A 357 -47.28 28.66 -28.63
N THR A 358 -48.59 28.64 -28.38
CA THR A 358 -49.24 29.73 -27.64
C THR A 358 -48.95 29.63 -26.14
N GLU A 359 -48.88 30.76 -25.46
CA GLU A 359 -48.64 30.84 -24.01
C GLU A 359 -49.59 29.95 -23.19
N HIS A 360 -50.83 29.82 -23.65
CA HIS A 360 -51.82 28.95 -23.02
C HIS A 360 -51.47 27.46 -23.17
N SER A 361 -50.95 27.06 -24.33
CA SER A 361 -50.67 25.66 -24.68
C SER A 361 -49.50 25.07 -23.90
N TRP A 362 -48.37 25.78 -23.80
CA TRP A 362 -47.23 25.26 -23.04
C TRP A 362 -47.46 25.34 -21.52
N LYS A 363 -48.19 26.35 -21.00
CA LYS A 363 -48.57 26.38 -19.58
C LYS A 363 -49.47 25.22 -19.16
N LEU A 364 -50.35 24.78 -20.05
CA LEU A 364 -51.19 23.59 -19.83
C LEU A 364 -50.34 22.33 -19.72
N LEU A 365 -49.30 22.19 -20.56
CA LEU A 365 -48.37 21.05 -20.54
C LEU A 365 -47.47 21.08 -19.29
N TYR A 366 -46.98 22.26 -18.91
CA TYR A 366 -46.23 22.47 -17.66
C TYR A 366 -47.06 22.07 -16.44
N SER A 367 -48.36 22.34 -16.43
CA SER A 367 -49.25 21.97 -15.32
C SER A 367 -49.39 20.46 -15.09
N VAL A 368 -48.97 19.65 -16.07
CA VAL A 368 -48.97 18.19 -16.04
C VAL A 368 -47.53 17.62 -15.92
N GLY A 369 -46.53 18.50 -15.80
CA GLY A 369 -45.12 18.13 -15.65
C GLY A 369 -44.41 17.81 -16.96
N ILE A 370 -44.93 18.28 -18.10
CA ILE A 370 -44.27 18.18 -19.40
C ILE A 370 -43.68 19.54 -19.73
N GLU A 371 -42.35 19.65 -19.64
CA GLU A 371 -41.62 20.91 -19.80
C GLU A 371 -40.80 20.95 -21.10
N THR A 372 -40.38 19.78 -21.60
CA THR A 372 -39.52 19.67 -22.78
C THR A 372 -40.23 19.04 -23.99
N ALA A 373 -39.70 19.31 -25.18
CA ALA A 373 -40.17 18.72 -26.43
C ALA A 373 -40.03 17.20 -26.45
N ASP A 374 -38.95 16.66 -25.87
CA ASP A 374 -38.73 15.20 -25.82
C ASP A 374 -39.72 14.52 -24.88
N GLU A 375 -39.98 15.08 -23.69
CA GLU A 375 -41.02 14.59 -22.77
C GLU A 375 -42.41 14.57 -23.44
N LEU A 376 -42.73 15.61 -24.21
CA LEU A 376 -44.00 15.70 -24.93
C LEU A 376 -44.11 14.65 -26.04
N LEU A 377 -43.01 14.35 -26.74
CA LEU A 377 -42.97 13.37 -27.83
C LEU A 377 -42.95 11.92 -27.32
N ASP A 378 -42.37 11.67 -26.15
CA ASP A 378 -42.35 10.36 -25.50
C ASP A 378 -43.65 10.05 -24.75
N THR A 379 -44.45 11.07 -24.39
CA THR A 379 -45.74 10.86 -23.72
C THR A 379 -46.78 10.27 -24.69
N PRO A 380 -47.47 9.16 -24.33
CA PRO A 380 -48.49 8.57 -25.17
C PRO A 380 -49.63 9.54 -25.49
N ARG A 381 -50.06 9.57 -26.75
CA ARG A 381 -51.14 10.45 -27.24
C ARG A 381 -52.44 10.36 -26.41
N GLU A 382 -52.74 9.18 -25.87
CA GLU A 382 -53.92 8.94 -25.03
C GLU A 382 -53.88 9.68 -23.69
N GLU A 383 -52.68 9.94 -23.15
CA GLU A 383 -52.50 10.67 -21.90
C GLU A 383 -52.58 12.18 -22.16
N LEU A 384 -52.03 12.65 -23.28
CA LEU A 384 -52.09 14.05 -23.70
C LEU A 384 -53.53 14.52 -23.99
N LEU A 385 -54.41 13.61 -24.45
CA LEU A 385 -55.83 13.89 -24.70
C LEU A 385 -56.68 13.95 -23.41
N LYS A 386 -56.18 13.44 -22.28
CA LYS A 386 -56.86 13.55 -20.98
C LYS A 386 -56.66 14.93 -20.34
N ILE A 387 -55.77 15.76 -20.90
CA ILE A 387 -55.48 17.10 -20.39
C ILE A 387 -56.66 18.02 -20.71
N ASN A 388 -57.26 18.58 -19.66
CA ASN A 388 -58.38 19.51 -19.78
C ASN A 388 -57.95 20.77 -20.57
N GLY A 389 -58.51 20.95 -21.77
CA GLY A 389 -58.20 22.09 -22.65
C GLY A 389 -57.44 21.72 -23.93
N ILE A 390 -56.98 20.47 -24.07
CA ILE A 390 -56.31 19.97 -25.28
C ILE A 390 -57.24 19.00 -26.01
N GLY A 391 -57.84 19.44 -27.11
CA GLY A 391 -58.59 18.56 -28.03
C GLY A 391 -57.70 17.97 -29.12
N GLU A 392 -58.15 16.92 -29.81
CA GLU A 392 -57.39 16.22 -30.88
C GLU A 392 -56.77 17.17 -31.91
N LYS A 393 -57.54 18.14 -32.41
CA LYS A 393 -57.07 19.12 -33.39
C LYS A 393 -56.03 20.09 -32.85
N THR A 394 -56.06 20.36 -31.55
CA THR A 394 -55.10 21.24 -30.88
C THR A 394 -53.81 20.47 -30.61
N LEU A 395 -53.93 19.22 -30.18
CA LEU A 395 -52.81 18.32 -29.97
C LEU A 395 -52.03 18.07 -31.27
N ASP A 396 -52.72 17.80 -32.38
CA ASP A 396 -52.07 17.61 -33.69
C ASP A 396 -51.29 18.85 -34.14
N LYS A 397 -51.80 20.05 -33.83
CA LYS A 397 -51.10 21.31 -34.12
C LYS A 397 -49.87 21.49 -33.24
N ILE A 398 -50.00 21.23 -31.94
CA ILE A 398 -48.89 21.30 -30.97
C ILE A 398 -47.78 20.33 -31.39
N LEU A 399 -48.12 19.06 -31.63
CA LEU A 399 -47.16 18.04 -32.06
C LEU A 399 -46.51 18.39 -33.39
N LYS A 400 -47.24 18.97 -34.34
CA LYS A 400 -46.67 19.43 -35.60
C LYS A 400 -45.64 20.54 -35.40
N VAL A 401 -45.98 21.57 -34.62
CA VAL A 401 -45.08 22.70 -34.33
C VAL A 401 -43.85 22.23 -33.56
N VAL A 402 -44.03 21.34 -32.58
CA VAL A 402 -42.93 20.77 -31.79
C VAL A 402 -42.01 19.93 -32.66
N ASN A 403 -42.55 19.05 -33.52
CA ASN A 403 -41.72 18.26 -34.45
C ASN A 403 -40.96 19.14 -35.44
N GLU A 404 -41.58 20.21 -35.96
CA GLU A 404 -40.90 21.17 -36.85
C GLU A 404 -39.77 21.91 -36.13
N ALA A 405 -39.97 22.29 -34.87
CA ALA A 405 -38.94 22.93 -34.04
C ALA A 405 -37.79 21.97 -33.68
N VAL A 406 -38.10 20.72 -33.34
CA VAL A 406 -37.12 19.66 -33.08
C VAL A 406 -36.27 19.39 -34.33
N GLU A 407 -36.89 19.23 -35.50
CA GLU A 407 -36.18 19.03 -36.77
C GLU A 407 -35.29 20.22 -37.15
N LYS A 408 -35.78 21.45 -36.96
CA LYS A 408 -34.99 22.66 -37.21
C LYS A 408 -33.76 22.71 -36.30
N LYS A 409 -33.96 22.50 -35.00
CA LYS A 409 -32.90 22.55 -33.99
C LYS A 409 -31.89 21.41 -34.18
N LYS A 410 -32.34 20.20 -34.56
CA LYS A 410 -31.45 19.09 -34.96
C LYS A 410 -30.54 19.46 -36.13
N ARG A 411 -31.05 20.14 -37.16
CA ARG A 411 -30.20 20.60 -38.28
C ARG A 411 -29.19 21.66 -37.85
N GLU A 412 -29.61 22.61 -37.02
CA GLU A 412 -28.71 23.63 -36.46
C GLU A 412 -27.60 23.00 -35.60
N LEU A 413 -27.93 22.00 -34.79
CA LEU A 413 -26.98 21.21 -33.99
C LEU A 413 -26.04 20.37 -34.87
N GLU A 414 -26.52 19.73 -35.93
CA GLU A 414 -25.66 19.01 -36.88
C GLU A 414 -24.67 19.94 -37.60
N GLU A 415 -25.11 21.16 -37.97
CA GLU A 415 -24.24 22.17 -38.55
C GLU A 415 -23.21 22.71 -37.54
N ALA A 416 -23.62 22.90 -36.28
CA ALA A 416 -22.72 23.32 -35.21
C ALA A 416 -21.69 22.23 -34.87
N ARG A 417 -22.10 20.95 -34.81
CA ARG A 417 -21.21 19.79 -34.63
C ARG A 417 -20.16 19.71 -35.74
N LYS A 418 -20.57 19.87 -37.00
CA LYS A 418 -19.64 19.91 -38.15
C LYS A 418 -18.62 21.04 -38.07
N LYS A 419 -19.04 22.23 -37.62
CA LYS A 419 -18.14 23.37 -37.41
C LYS A 419 -17.17 23.17 -36.23
N ALA A 420 -17.63 22.52 -35.17
CA ALA A 420 -16.78 22.16 -34.04
C ALA A 420 -15.73 21.10 -34.43
N GLU A 421 -16.09 20.16 -35.31
CA GLU A 421 -15.18 19.15 -35.89
C GLU A 421 -14.20 19.76 -36.92
N GLU A 422 -14.59 20.76 -37.71
CA GLU A 422 -13.69 21.45 -38.66
C GLU A 422 -12.64 22.35 -37.98
N GLY A 423 -12.84 22.69 -36.70
CA GLY A 423 -11.83 23.33 -35.84
C GLY A 423 -10.86 22.34 -35.18
N VAL A 424 -11.05 21.03 -35.37
CA VAL A 424 -10.16 19.98 -34.91
C VAL A 424 -9.10 19.75 -35.98
N VAL A 425 -7.88 20.24 -35.74
CA VAL A 425 -6.71 19.56 -36.29
C VAL A 425 -6.78 18.14 -35.76
N SER A 426 -6.99 17.17 -36.65
CA SER A 426 -7.15 15.78 -36.27
C SER A 426 -5.94 15.34 -35.45
N SER A 427 -6.23 14.67 -34.34
CA SER A 427 -5.26 13.98 -33.51
C SER A 427 -4.55 12.81 -34.22
N GLU A 428 -4.68 12.68 -35.55
CA GLU A 428 -3.87 11.77 -36.37
C GLU A 428 -2.63 12.45 -36.97
N GLU A 429 -2.59 13.78 -37.11
CA GLU A 429 -1.38 14.50 -37.57
C GLU A 429 -0.45 14.89 -36.41
N ALA A 430 -0.99 15.16 -35.21
CA ALA A 430 -0.17 15.39 -34.01
C ALA A 430 0.55 14.12 -33.49
N VAL A 431 0.05 12.93 -33.86
CA VAL A 431 0.74 11.65 -33.58
C VAL A 431 1.86 11.38 -34.59
N LYS A 432 1.83 12.01 -35.78
CA LYS A 432 2.89 11.84 -36.80
C LYS A 432 4.02 12.86 -36.73
N GLU A 433 3.81 14.04 -36.13
CA GLU A 433 4.91 15.01 -35.90
C GLU A 433 5.59 14.85 -34.53
N GLY A 434 4.95 14.19 -33.56
CA GLY A 434 5.55 13.85 -32.26
C GLY A 434 6.53 12.65 -32.28
N GLU A 435 6.60 11.90 -33.38
CA GLU A 435 7.59 10.83 -33.59
C GLU A 435 8.92 11.33 -34.16
N LYS A 436 9.09 12.64 -34.42
CA LYS A 436 10.34 13.19 -34.99
C LYS A 436 11.32 13.81 -34.00
N GLU A 437 11.05 13.77 -32.70
CA GLU A 437 12.07 14.08 -31.68
C GLU A 437 12.14 12.98 -30.62
N LYS A 438 12.63 11.81 -31.04
CA LYS A 438 13.39 10.92 -30.14
C LYS A 438 14.83 10.87 -30.60
N VAL A 439 15.69 11.28 -29.67
CA VAL A 439 17.09 10.93 -29.46
C VAL A 439 17.58 9.80 -30.39
N GLU A 440 18.65 10.11 -31.13
CA GLU A 440 19.53 9.13 -31.78
C GLU A 440 19.93 8.04 -30.78
N GLU A 441 19.30 6.86 -30.87
CA GLU A 441 19.92 5.60 -30.50
C GLU A 441 20.42 4.97 -31.80
N GLU A 442 21.74 4.88 -31.96
CA GLU A 442 22.38 4.09 -33.00
C GLU A 442 21.99 2.61 -32.83
N GLU A 443 21.07 2.11 -33.65
CA GLU A 443 20.94 0.68 -33.89
C GLU A 443 22.12 0.23 -34.76
N PHE A 444 23.10 -0.42 -34.13
CA PHE A 444 24.07 -1.25 -34.84
C PHE A 444 23.36 -2.53 -35.29
N GLU A 445 22.95 -2.54 -36.56
CA GLU A 445 22.45 -3.74 -37.23
C GLU A 445 23.66 -4.63 -37.59
N TYR A 446 23.96 -5.62 -36.75
CA TYR A 446 24.92 -6.67 -37.10
C TYR A 446 24.31 -7.57 -38.18
N SER A 447 25.08 -7.85 -39.23
CA SER A 447 24.65 -8.79 -40.27
C SER A 447 24.50 -10.20 -39.70
N GLU A 448 23.59 -11.02 -40.26
CA GLU A 448 23.41 -12.43 -39.85
C GLU A 448 24.72 -13.25 -39.91
N GLU A 449 25.69 -12.82 -40.71
CA GLU A 449 27.03 -13.43 -40.79
C GLU A 449 27.93 -13.06 -39.60
N GLU A 450 27.74 -11.90 -38.96
CA GLU A 450 28.48 -11.47 -37.76
C GLU A 450 27.95 -12.10 -36.47
N ILE A 451 26.63 -12.35 -36.39
CA ILE A 451 25.99 -13.05 -35.27
C ILE A 451 26.41 -14.53 -35.24
N LYS A 452 26.57 -15.15 -36.42
CA LYS A 452 27.02 -16.55 -36.53
C LYS A 452 28.46 -16.73 -36.03
N LYS A 453 29.33 -15.76 -36.30
CA LYS A 453 30.72 -15.77 -35.86
C LYS A 453 30.86 -15.61 -34.34
N TYR A 454 29.96 -14.85 -33.70
CA TYR A 454 29.94 -14.67 -32.25
C TYR A 454 29.44 -15.90 -31.48
N LEU A 455 28.57 -16.73 -32.09
CA LEU A 455 28.06 -17.96 -31.47
C LEU A 455 29.06 -19.11 -31.59
N GLU A 456 29.77 -19.23 -32.71
CA GLU A 456 30.83 -20.24 -32.90
C GLU A 456 32.05 -20.00 -31.98
N ASP A 457 32.37 -18.74 -31.64
CA ASP A 457 33.46 -18.42 -30.69
C ASP A 457 33.06 -18.59 -29.20
N SER A 458 31.80 -18.95 -28.90
CA SER A 458 31.29 -19.10 -27.52
C SER A 458 31.15 -20.56 -27.04
N GLU A 459 31.34 -21.55 -27.92
CA GLU A 459 31.28 -22.98 -27.56
C GLU A 459 32.65 -23.57 -27.13
N ASP A 460 33.73 -22.79 -27.10
CA ASP A 460 35.09 -23.26 -26.75
C ASP A 460 35.56 -22.87 -25.32
N ILE A 461 34.66 -22.55 -24.37
CA ILE A 461 35.03 -22.28 -22.96
C ILE A 461 34.33 -23.22 -21.95
N GLU A 462 33.96 -24.43 -22.37
CA GLU A 462 33.77 -25.55 -21.44
C GLU A 462 34.59 -26.77 -21.88
N GLN A 463 35.91 -26.70 -21.68
CA GLN A 463 36.78 -27.83 -21.28
C GLN A 463 37.89 -27.37 -20.32
#